data_AF-A0A849QHM4-F1
#
_entry.id   AF-A0A849QHM4-F1
#
_cell.length_a   1.000
_cell.length_b   1.000
_cell.length_c   1.000
_cell.angle_alpha   90.00
_cell.angle_beta   90.00
_cell.angle_gamma   90.00
#
_symmetry.space_group_name_H-M   'P 1'
#
loop_
_entity.id
_entity.type
_entity.pdbx_description
1 polymer ?
#
loop_
_entity_poly.entity_id
_entity_poly.type
_entity_poly.pdbx_seq_one_letter_code
_entity_poly.pdbx_strand_id
1 'polypeptide(L)' 'MIVRIKDKGVVSELKRFGKILYVSELTNIVGLDTKLRDTSTIKAINGVIDVRESSKGVIAV' A
#
# COMPACT_ATOMS: atom_id res chain seq x y z
N MET A 1 3.83 -4.43 -3.30
CA MET A 1 2.58 -3.81 -3.78
C MET A 1 2.63 -2.31 -3.56
N ILE A 2 1.95 -1.55 -4.41
CA ILE A 2 1.80 -0.10 -4.28
C ILE A 2 0.33 0.17 -3.92
N VAL A 3 0.12 0.80 -2.78
CA VAL A 3 -1.20 1.11 -2.23
C VAL A 3 -1.36 2.63 -2.21
N ARG A 4 -2.42 3.15 -2.84
CA ARG A 4 -2.79 4.56 -2.73
C ARG A 4 -3.83 4.69 -1.61
N ILE A 5 -3.61 5.62 -0.69
CA ILE A 5 -4.49 5.87 0.46
C ILE A 5 -5.04 7.30 0.45
N LYS A 6 -6.15 7.54 1.14
CA LYS A 6 -6.75 8.86 1.34
C LYS A 6 -5.96 9.69 2.33
N ASP A 7 -5.50 9.06 3.41
CA ASP A 7 -4.79 9.70 4.51
C ASP A 7 -3.80 8.74 5.20
N LYS A 8 -2.85 9.29 5.96
CA LYS A 8 -1.78 8.53 6.61
C LYS A 8 -2.26 7.61 7.75
N GLY A 9 -3.49 7.75 8.24
CA GLY A 9 -4.07 6.89 9.29
C GLY A 9 -4.19 5.43 8.84
N VAL A 10 -4.41 5.21 7.54
CA VAL A 10 -4.54 3.88 6.91
C VAL A 10 -3.23 3.07 7.00
N VAL A 11 -2.07 3.73 7.13
CA VAL A 11 -0.76 3.05 7.21
C VAL A 11 -0.70 2.05 8.36
N SER A 12 -1.32 2.37 9.51
CA SER A 12 -1.33 1.50 10.68
C SER A 12 -2.13 0.21 10.43
N GLU A 13 -3.19 0.25 9.63
CA GLU A 13 -3.93 -0.95 9.23
C GLU A 13 -3.14 -1.77 8.21
N LEU A 14 -2.47 -1.11 7.26
CA LEU A 14 -1.65 -1.79 6.25
C LEU A 14 -0.51 -2.61 6.86
N LYS A 15 0.04 -2.19 8.01
CA LYS A 15 1.06 -2.96 8.76
C LYS A 15 0.59 -4.35 9.19
N ARG A 16 -0.72 -4.60 9.30
CA ARG A 16 -1.27 -5.92 9.64
C ARG A 16 -1.12 -6.93 8.51
N PHE A 17 -0.99 -6.44 7.27
CA PHE A 17 -0.90 -7.27 6.07
C PHE A 17 0.54 -7.51 5.63
N GLY A 18 1.50 -6.76 6.16
CA GLY A 18 2.90 -6.93 5.81
C GLY A 18 3.80 -5.77 6.20
N LYS A 19 5.00 -5.76 5.61
CA LYS A 19 6.04 -4.78 5.93
C LYS A 19 5.89 -3.54 5.04
N ILE A 20 5.78 -2.38 5.66
CA ILE A 20 5.83 -1.10 4.94
C ILE A 20 7.27 -0.87 4.45
N LEU A 21 7.45 -0.76 3.14
CA LEU A 21 8.73 -0.47 2.48
C LEU A 21 8.94 1.03 2.32
N TYR A 22 7.85 1.77 2.04
CA TYR A 22 7.91 3.20 1.74
C TYR A 22 6.56 3.85 2.02
N VAL A 23 6.57 5.11 2.45
CA VAL A 23 5.38 5.96 2.54
C VAL A 23 5.74 7.31 1.93
N SER A 24 5.04 7.67 0.85
CA SER A 24 5.18 8.98 0.22
C SER A 24 4.46 10.05 1.03
N GLU A 25 5.18 11.10 1.39
CA GLU A 25 4.61 12.24 2.10
C GLU A 25 3.79 13.17 1.20
N LEU A 26 4.02 13.13 -0.11
CA LEU A 26 3.42 14.04 -1.08
C LEU A 26 2.24 13.41 -1.82
N THR A 27 2.31 12.10 -2.10
CA THR A 27 1.37 11.43 -3.01
C THR A 27 0.43 10.44 -2.32
N ASN A 28 0.52 10.27 -1.00
CA ASN A 28 -0.26 9.28 -0.24
C ASN A 28 -0.16 7.87 -0.85
N ILE A 29 1.05 7.50 -1.27
CA ILE A 29 1.39 6.19 -1.81
C ILE A 29 2.20 5.42 -0.78
N VAL A 30 1.88 4.15 -0.59
CA VAL A 30 2.55 3.24 0.32
C VAL A 30 3.08 2.03 -0.45
N GLY A 31 4.38 1.79 -0.34
CA GLY A 31 4.99 0.53 -0.73
C GLY A 31 4.78 -0.48 0.40
N LEU A 32 4.08 -1.58 0.11
CA LEU A 32 3.79 -2.65 1.06
C LEU A 32 4.32 -3.97 0.51
N ASP A 33 5.20 -4.62 1.27
CA ASP A 33 5.60 -6.00 1.05
C ASP A 33 4.58 -6.94 1.70
N THR A 34 3.80 -7.63 0.88
CA THR A 34 2.68 -8.49 1.30
C THR A 34 2.40 -9.53 0.21
N LYS A 35 1.52 -10.50 0.51
CA LYS A 35 1.18 -11.58 -0.41
C LYS A 35 0.03 -11.14 -1.32
N LEU A 36 0.04 -11.63 -2.57
CA LEU A 36 -1.00 -11.31 -3.56
C LEU A 36 -2.42 -11.64 -3.10
N ARG A 37 -2.60 -12.69 -2.29
CA ARG A 37 -3.89 -13.08 -1.70
C ARG A 37 -4.51 -12.00 -0.82
N ASP A 38 -3.71 -11.10 -0.26
CA ASP A 38 -4.17 -10.06 0.66
C ASP A 38 -4.68 -8.82 -0.09
N THR A 39 -4.48 -8.75 -1.42
CA THR A 39 -4.87 -7.63 -2.30
C THR A 39 -6.35 -7.25 -2.15
N SER A 40 -7.25 -8.23 -2.21
CA SER A 40 -8.70 -7.98 -2.15
C SER A 40 -9.11 -7.41 -0.79
N THR A 41 -8.51 -7.93 0.28
CA THR A 41 -8.76 -7.44 1.64
C THR A 41 -8.23 -6.02 1.82
N ILE A 42 -7.03 -5.72 1.30
CA ILE A 42 -6.45 -4.37 1.36
C ILE A 42 -7.32 -3.38 0.59
N LYS A 43 -7.85 -3.75 -0.58
CA LYS A 43 -8.77 -2.89 -1.36
C LYS A 43 -10.06 -2.56 -0.61
N ALA A 44 -10.50 -3.42 0.31
CA ALA A 44 -11.73 -3.22 1.09
C ALA A 44 -11.53 -2.30 2.31
N ILE A 45 -10.28 -1.93 2.65
CA ILE A 45 -9.99 -1.04 3.78
C ILE A 45 -10.53 0.35 3.49
N ASN A 46 -11.26 0.91 4.45
CA ASN A 46 -11.73 2.29 4.34
C ASN A 46 -10.53 3.25 4.32
N GLY A 47 -10.43 4.03 3.25
CA GLY A 47 -9.29 4.92 3.03
C GLY A 47 -8.25 4.37 2.05
N VAL A 48 -8.34 3.12 1.61
CA VAL A 48 -7.59 2.66 0.43
C VAL A 48 -8.34 3.08 -0.85
N ILE A 49 -7.62 3.72 -1.77
CA ILE A 49 -8.15 4.23 -3.05
C ILE A 49 -7.87 3.23 -4.17
N ASP A 50 -6.63 2.76 -4.26
CA ASP A 50 -6.19 1.84 -5.31
C ASP A 50 -5.07 0.95 -4.78
N VAL A 51 -4.96 -0.25 -5.36
CA VAL A 51 -3.94 -1.23 -5.02
C VAL A 51 -3.43 -1.84 -6.31
N ARG A 52 -2.13 -1.68 -6.55
CA ARG A 52 -1.43 -2.21 -7.72
C ARG A 52 -0.33 -3.17 -7.32
N GLU A 53 -0.24 -4.26 -8.06
CA GLU A 53 0.94 -5.11 -8.01
C GLU A 53 2.13 -4.33 -8.59
N SER A 54 3.28 -4.44 -7.93
CA SER A 54 4.52 -3.87 -8.45
C SER A 54 5.29 -5.00 -9.12
N SER A 55 5.11 -5.17 -10.42
CA SER A 55 5.71 -6.25 -11.21
C SER A 55 7.21 -6.04 -11.51
N LYS A 56 7.77 -4.90 -11.10
CA LYS A 56 9.21 -4.68 -11.00
C LYS A 56 9.50 -3.95 -9.69
N GLY A 57 10.63 -4.26 -9.05
CA GLY A 57 11.17 -3.51 -7.92
C GLY A 57 11.64 -2.11 -8.31
N VAL A 58 10.76 -1.33 -8.94
CA VAL A 58 11.02 0.04 -9.37
C VAL A 58 10.30 0.96 -8.39
N ILE A 59 11.04 1.35 -7.36
CA ILE A 59 10.88 2.68 -6.81
C ILE A 59 11.51 3.57 -7.87
N ALA A 60 10.69 4.20 -8.72
CA ALA A 60 11.19 5.23 -9.62
C ALA A 60 11.59 6.41 -8.72
N VAL A 61 12.89 6.57 -8.54
CA VAL A 61 13.53 7.74 -7.92
C VAL A 61 13.54 8.87 -8.93
#